data_AF-I2NWS2-F1
#
_entry.id   AF-I2NWS2-F1
#
_cell.length_a   1.000
_cell.length_b   1.000
_cell.length_c   1.000
_cell.angle_alpha   90.00
_cell.angle_beta   90.00
_cell.angle_gamma   90.00
#
_symmetry.space_group_name_H-M   'P 1'
#
loop_
_entity.id
_entity.type
_entity.pdbx_description
1 polymer ?
#
loop_
_entity_poly.entity_id
_entity_poly.type
_entity_poly.pdbx_seq_one_letter_code
_entity_poly.pdbx_strand_id
1 'polypeptide(L)'
;MDNSTDSLITARLLATARYTAVFNALLFALSAQRGGVWSAVQLVLAAILLYYHIRIEFDCRVFQDFADSRYSPEAFDQVLRQTGLRRVSDDPSLPERVAGAIALWRKSLYLTAAQAAVFLIQIL
;
A
#
# COMPACT_ATOMS: atom_id res chain seq x y z
N MET A 1 10.61 -20.83 -10.10
CA MET A 1 9.27 -20.22 -10.17
C MET A 1 9.30 -19.20 -11.29
N ASP A 2 8.22 -19.10 -12.07
CA ASP A 2 8.14 -18.14 -13.18
C ASP A 2 7.89 -16.74 -12.61
N ASN A 3 8.80 -15.81 -12.90
CA ASN A 3 8.77 -14.42 -12.43
C ASN A 3 7.45 -13.69 -12.79
N SER A 4 6.81 -14.10 -13.89
CA SER A 4 5.54 -13.54 -14.36
C SER A 4 4.38 -13.98 -13.46
N THR A 5 4.35 -15.27 -13.10
CA THR A 5 3.35 -15.85 -12.20
C THR A 5 3.43 -15.22 -10.80
N ASP A 6 4.64 -15.06 -10.24
CA ASP A 6 4.83 -14.47 -8.90
C ASP A 6 4.42 -12.99 -8.86
N SER A 7 4.71 -12.24 -9.94
CA SER A 7 4.28 -10.84 -10.10
C SER A 7 2.76 -10.72 -10.17
N LEU A 8 2.09 -11.61 -10.91
CA LEU A 8 0.63 -11.59 -11.05
C LEU A 8 -0.08 -11.90 -9.72
N ILE A 9 0.40 -12.90 -8.98
CA ILE A 9 -0.16 -13.25 -7.66
C ILE A 9 0.00 -12.07 -6.71
N THR A 10 1.17 -11.44 -6.71
CA THR A 10 1.46 -10.27 -5.88
C THR A 10 0.55 -9.10 -6.25
N ALA A 11 0.41 -8.77 -7.54
CA ALA A 11 -0.52 -7.73 -8.00
C ALA A 11 -1.96 -7.98 -7.52
N ARG A 12 -2.46 -9.21 -7.68
CA ARG A 12 -3.82 -9.57 -7.22
C ARG A 12 -3.97 -9.44 -5.71
N LEU A 13 -2.95 -9.80 -4.93
CA LEU A 13 -2.96 -9.60 -3.49
C LEU A 13 -3.02 -8.11 -3.13
N LEU A 14 -2.16 -7.27 -3.72
CA LEU A 14 -2.16 -5.83 -3.45
C LEU A 14 -3.47 -5.16 -3.88
N ALA A 15 -4.10 -5.63 -4.95
CA ALA A 15 -5.39 -5.14 -5.43
C ALA A 15 -6.53 -5.28 -4.38
N THR A 16 -6.37 -6.15 -3.38
CA THR A 16 -7.31 -6.28 -2.27
C THR A 16 -7.27 -5.10 -1.30
N ALA A 17 -6.18 -4.32 -1.27
CA ALA A 17 -6.06 -3.15 -0.39
C ALA A 17 -7.09 -2.06 -0.70
N ARG A 18 -7.69 -2.05 -1.90
CA ARG A 18 -8.81 -1.14 -2.21
C ARG A 18 -9.97 -1.30 -1.23
N TYR A 19 -10.23 -2.54 -0.78
CA TYR A 19 -11.35 -2.82 0.13
C TYR A 19 -11.07 -2.27 1.52
N THR A 20 -9.82 -2.37 1.98
CA THR A 20 -9.41 -1.77 3.26
C THR A 20 -9.41 -0.25 3.16
N ALA A 21 -9.05 0.35 2.02
CA ALA A 21 -9.16 1.79 1.80
C ALA A 21 -10.59 2.32 2.00
N VAL A 22 -11.59 1.65 1.40
CA VAL A 22 -13.00 2.00 1.57
C VAL A 22 -13.41 1.88 3.04
N PHE A 23 -13.01 0.80 3.71
CA PHE A 23 -13.28 0.60 5.13
C PHE A 23 -12.64 1.67 6.02
N ASN A 24 -11.38 2.04 5.77
CA ASN A 24 -10.67 3.09 6.50
C ASN A 24 -11.33 4.46 6.32
N ALA A 25 -11.78 4.78 5.10
CA ALA A 25 -12.51 6.01 4.81
C ALA A 25 -13.86 6.06 5.55
N LEU A 26 -14.57 4.93 5.63
CA LEU A 26 -15.82 4.82 6.39
C LEU A 26 -15.59 5.04 7.89
N LEU A 27 -14.57 4.41 8.49
CA LEU A 27 -14.21 4.62 9.90
C LEU A 27 -13.89 6.09 10.19
N PHE A 28 -13.11 6.72 9.31
CA PHE A 28 -12.79 8.14 9.43
C PHE A 28 -14.05 9.02 9.34
N ALA A 29 -14.93 8.79 8.36
CA ALA A 29 -16.15 9.54 8.19
C ALA A 29 -17.08 9.43 9.42
N LEU A 30 -17.21 8.23 10.00
CA LEU A 30 -18.00 8.00 11.20
C LEU A 30 -17.38 8.64 12.45
N SER A 31 -16.05 8.69 12.53
CA SER A 31 -15.34 9.40 13.60
C SER A 31 -15.49 10.91 13.49
N ALA A 32 -15.38 11.46 12.28
CA ALA A 32 -15.52 12.89 12.00
C ALA A 32 -16.90 13.44 12.38
N GLN A 33 -17.96 12.64 12.17
CA GLN A 33 -19.32 12.99 12.61
C GLN A 33 -19.45 13.14 14.12
N ARG A 34 -18.64 12.41 14.90
CA ARG A 34 -18.64 12.51 16.37
C ARG A 34 -17.78 13.66 16.89
N GLY A 35 -16.77 14.06 16.11
CA GLY A 35 -15.82 15.10 16.51
C GLY A 35 -14.95 14.71 17.71
N GLY A 36 -14.35 15.72 18.35
CA GLY A 36 -13.50 15.57 19.53
C GLY A 36 -12.06 15.15 19.22
N VAL A 37 -11.27 14.95 20.28
CA VAL A 37 -9.83 14.63 20.19
C VAL A 37 -9.58 13.35 19.38
N TRP A 38 -10.44 12.35 19.53
CA TRP A 38 -10.35 11.09 18.78
C TRP A 38 -10.54 11.26 17.28
N SER A 39 -11.30 12.26 16.82
CA SER A 39 -11.42 12.57 15.39
C SER A 39 -10.11 13.11 14.81
N ALA A 40 -9.34 13.90 15.58
CA ALA A 40 -8.02 14.35 15.15
C ALA A 40 -7.02 13.18 15.04
N VAL A 41 -7.05 12.22 15.98
CA VAL A 41 -6.25 10.98 15.89
C VAL A 41 -6.65 10.18 14.65
N GLN A 42 -7.94 10.07 14.37
CA GLN A 42 -8.47 9.39 13.19
C GLN A 42 -8.05 10.06 11.88
N LEU A 43 -7.98 11.39 11.84
CA LEU A 43 -7.47 12.13 10.69
C LEU A 43 -6.00 11.78 10.41
N VAL A 44 -5.15 11.75 11.44
CA VAL A 44 -3.74 11.39 11.29
C VAL A 44 -3.59 9.96 10.79
N LEU A 45 -4.34 9.01 11.38
CA LEU A 45 -4.35 7.61 10.93
C LEU A 45 -4.84 7.48 9.49
N ALA A 46 -5.91 8.19 9.11
CA ALA A 46 -6.45 8.18 7.76
C ALA A 46 -5.44 8.72 6.75
N ALA A 47 -4.69 9.78 7.07
CA ALA A 47 -3.64 10.32 6.20
C ALA A 47 -2.50 9.33 5.99
N ILE A 48 -2.05 8.66 7.06
CA ILE A 48 -1.01 7.62 6.98
C ILE A 48 -1.52 6.44 6.12
N LEU A 49 -2.75 5.97 6.37
CA LEU A 49 -3.35 4.88 5.61
C LEU A 49 -3.56 5.25 4.14
N LEU A 50 -3.97 6.47 3.84
CA LEU A 50 -4.09 6.97 2.47
C LEU A 50 -2.75 6.90 1.72
N TYR A 51 -1.66 7.30 2.37
CA TYR A 51 -0.32 7.14 1.81
C TYR A 51 0.01 5.67 1.49
N TYR A 52 -0.29 4.75 2.41
CA TYR A 52 -0.09 3.32 2.17
C TYR A 52 -0.95 2.80 1.01
N HIS A 53 -2.20 3.23 0.90
CA HIS A 53 -3.10 2.82 -0.20
C HIS A 53 -2.60 3.30 -1.56
N ILE A 54 -2.13 4.54 -1.65
CA ILE A 54 -1.52 5.08 -2.87
C ILE A 54 -0.27 4.25 -3.24
N ARG A 55 0.58 3.94 -2.26
CA ARG A 55 1.81 3.17 -2.51
C ARG A 55 1.51 1.74 -2.95
N ILE A 56 0.56 1.08 -2.30
CA ILE A 56 0.16 -0.30 -2.63
C ILE A 56 -0.50 -0.35 -4.00
N GLU A 57 -1.35 0.62 -4.36
CA GLU A 57 -1.97 0.69 -5.69
C GLU A 57 -0.91 0.92 -6.79
N PHE A 58 0.08 1.76 -6.52
CA PHE A 58 1.22 1.93 -7.43
C PHE A 58 2.00 0.63 -7.61
N ASP A 59 2.40 -0.01 -6.51
CA ASP A 59 3.15 -1.27 -6.53
C ASP A 59 2.33 -2.37 -7.24
N CYS A 60 1.01 -2.44 -7.01
CA CYS A 60 0.09 -3.35 -7.70
C CYS A 60 0.16 -3.21 -9.22
N ARG A 61 0.09 -1.97 -9.73
CA ARG A 61 0.14 -1.69 -11.17
C ARG A 61 1.50 -2.07 -11.76
N VAL A 62 2.58 -1.75 -11.05
CA VAL A 62 3.94 -2.12 -11.48
C VAL A 62 4.10 -3.64 -11.58
N PHE A 63 3.62 -4.41 -10.60
CA PHE A 63 3.67 -5.88 -10.69
C PHE A 63 2.76 -6.44 -11.77
N GLN A 64 1.62 -5.81 -12.02
CA GLN A 64 0.74 -6.20 -13.12
C GLN A 64 1.40 -5.96 -14.47
N ASP A 65 2.05 -4.81 -14.66
CA ASP A 65 2.78 -4.49 -15.88
C ASP A 65 3.99 -5.43 -16.11
N PHE A 66 4.64 -5.90 -15.02
CA PHE A 66 5.65 -6.96 -15.10
C PHE A 66 5.07 -8.31 -15.53
N ALA A 67 3.92 -8.70 -14.97
CA ALA A 67 3.24 -9.94 -15.34
C ALA A 67 2.76 -9.92 -16.81
N ASP A 68 2.30 -8.77 -17.28
CA ASP A 68 1.85 -8.55 -18.66
C ASP A 68 3.02 -8.30 -19.63
N SER A 69 4.27 -8.42 -19.16
CA SER A 69 5.51 -8.20 -19.95
C SER A 69 5.56 -6.85 -20.67
N ARG A 70 4.90 -5.82 -20.15
CA ARG A 70 4.86 -4.48 -20.77
C ARG A 70 6.21 -3.78 -20.69
N TYR A 71 6.95 -4.04 -19.62
CA TYR A 71 8.36 -3.67 -19.45
C TYR A 71 9.00 -4.60 -18.40
N SER A 72 10.33 -4.74 -18.44
CA SER A 72 11.05 -5.59 -17.50
C SER A 72 11.39 -4.84 -16.19
N PRO A 73 11.59 -5.55 -15.07
CA PRO A 73 12.04 -4.94 -13.81
C PRO A 73 13.34 -4.13 -13.96
N GLU A 74 14.25 -4.57 -14.83
CA GLU A 74 15.52 -3.88 -15.11
C GLU A 74 15.29 -2.58 -15.87
N ALA A 75 14.38 -2.57 -16.86
CA ALA A 75 14.01 -1.36 -17.60
C ALA A 75 13.34 -0.32 -16.67
N PHE A 76 12.49 -0.79 -15.75
CA PHE A 76 11.88 0.07 -14.74
C PHE A 76 12.92 0.72 -13.82
N ASP A 77 13.92 -0.06 -13.38
CA ASP A 77 15.01 0.45 -12.54
C ASP A 77 15.91 1.43 -13.24
N GLN A 78 16.20 1.18 -14.52
CA GLN A 78 16.95 2.09 -15.35
C GLN A 78 16.26 3.45 -15.45
N VAL A 79 14.94 3.48 -15.67
CA VAL A 79 14.15 4.72 -15.74
C VAL A 79 14.11 5.43 -14.37
N LEU A 80 13.96 4.69 -13.26
CA LEU A 80 14.00 5.25 -11.91
C LEU A 80 15.35 5.91 -11.58
N ARG A 81 16.47 5.33 -12.05
CA ARG A 81 17.80 5.93 -11.92
C ARG A 81 17.92 7.20 -12.76
N GLN A 82 17.46 7.16 -14.02
CA GLN A 82 17.56 8.28 -14.95
C GLN A 82 16.72 9.50 -14.52
N THR A 83 15.58 9.25 -13.88
CA THR A 83 14.69 10.31 -13.38
C THR A 83 15.12 10.91 -12.04
N GLY A 84 16.22 10.42 -11.43
CA GLY A 84 16.71 10.90 -10.13
C GLY A 84 15.79 10.56 -8.95
N LEU A 85 14.70 9.81 -9.18
CA LEU A 85 13.75 9.37 -8.16
C LEU A 85 14.29 8.25 -7.27
N ARG A 86 15.44 7.66 -7.63
CA ARG A 86 16.08 6.57 -6.89
C ARG A 86 17.57 6.86 -6.64
N ARG A 87 17.99 6.78 -5.36
CA ARG A 87 19.42 6.81 -4.97
C ARG A 87 20.09 5.48 -5.32
N VAL A 88 21.40 5.54 -5.54
CA VAL A 88 22.36 4.48 -5.90
C VAL A 88 22.46 3.37 -4.83
N SER A 89 21.35 2.70 -4.52
CA SER A 89 21.33 1.50 -3.70
C SER A 89 20.79 0.36 -4.55
N ASP A 90 21.48 -0.78 -4.45
CA ASP A 90 21.38 -2.01 -5.25
C ASP A 90 20.02 -2.27 -5.89
N ASP A 91 19.99 -2.75 -7.14
CA ASP A 91 18.75 -3.18 -7.80
C ASP A 91 18.13 -4.34 -7.02
N PRO A 92 17.04 -4.12 -6.24
CA PRO A 92 16.43 -5.20 -5.53
C PRO A 92 15.86 -6.14 -6.57
N SER A 93 16.23 -7.39 -6.41
CA SER A 93 15.69 -8.50 -7.17
C SER A 93 14.16 -8.51 -7.06
N LEU A 94 13.50 -9.10 -8.06
CA LEU A 94 12.03 -9.21 -8.06
C LEU A 94 11.48 -9.81 -6.74
N PRO A 95 12.08 -10.86 -6.13
CA PRO A 95 11.66 -11.38 -4.83
C PRO A 95 11.73 -10.35 -3.68
N GLU A 96 12.75 -9.50 -3.64
CA GLU A 96 12.89 -8.47 -2.60
C GLU A 96 11.81 -7.39 -2.73
N ARG A 97 11.45 -7.02 -3.97
CA ARG A 97 10.33 -6.11 -4.23
C ARG A 97 9.01 -6.70 -3.74
N VAL A 98 8.76 -7.96 -4.07
CA VAL A 98 7.56 -8.69 -3.63
C VAL A 98 7.51 -8.73 -2.09
N ALA A 99 8.62 -9.05 -1.43
CA ALA A 99 8.70 -9.04 0.03
C ALA A 99 8.42 -7.66 0.63
N GLY A 100 8.97 -6.60 0.02
CA GLY A 100 8.72 -5.21 0.42
C GLY A 100 7.25 -4.80 0.28
N ALA A 101 6.64 -5.12 -0.86
CA ALA A 101 5.24 -4.84 -1.14
C ALA A 101 4.29 -5.60 -0.18
N ILE A 102 4.57 -6.87 0.09
CA ILE A 102 3.81 -7.67 1.08
C ILE A 102 3.99 -7.09 2.49
N ALA A 103 5.20 -6.66 2.86
CA ALA A 103 5.44 -6.03 4.15
C ALA A 103 4.66 -4.71 4.30
N LEU A 104 4.57 -3.90 3.24
CA LEU A 104 3.75 -2.69 3.19
C LEU A 104 2.26 -3.01 3.32
N TRP A 105 1.76 -4.00 2.56
CA TRP A 105 0.37 -4.47 2.68
C TRP A 105 0.04 -4.90 4.10
N ARG A 106 0.91 -5.69 4.75
CA ARG A 106 0.72 -6.13 6.14
C ARG A 106 0.73 -4.95 7.12
N LYS A 107 1.62 -3.97 6.95
CA LYS A 107 1.62 -2.74 7.77
C LYS A 107 0.30 -1.98 7.63
N SER A 108 -0.27 -1.89 6.42
CA SER A 108 -1.56 -1.24 6.19
C SER A 108 -2.71 -1.95 6.94
N LEU A 109 -2.66 -3.28 7.04
CA LEU A 109 -3.64 -4.06 7.81
C LEU A 109 -3.54 -3.81 9.31
N TYR A 110 -2.33 -3.79 9.87
CA TYR A 110 -2.15 -3.45 11.29
C TYR A 110 -2.62 -2.03 11.61
N LEU A 111 -2.34 -1.08 10.72
CA LEU A 111 -2.84 0.29 10.86
C LEU A 111 -4.36 0.37 10.74
N THR A 112 -4.98 -0.44 9.88
CA THR A 112 -6.44 -0.56 9.77
C THR A 112 -7.03 -1.10 11.08
N ALA A 113 -6.42 -2.12 11.67
CA ALA A 113 -6.84 -2.64 12.97
C ALA A 113 -6.70 -1.60 14.08
N ALA A 114 -5.60 -0.83 14.09
CA ALA A 114 -5.42 0.28 15.02
C ALA A 114 -6.48 1.37 14.84
N GLN A 115 -6.80 1.73 13.59
CA GLN A 115 -7.85 2.70 13.28
C GLN A 115 -9.23 2.22 13.77
N ALA A 116 -9.55 0.95 13.59
CA ALA A 116 -10.78 0.35 14.11
C ALA A 116 -10.81 0.37 15.64
N ALA A 117 -9.71 0.01 16.31
CA ALA A 117 -9.62 0.03 17.78
C ALA A 117 -9.80 1.45 18.34
N VAL A 118 -9.18 2.47 17.73
CA VAL A 118 -9.38 3.87 18.12
C VAL A 118 -10.83 4.29 17.95
N PHE A 119 -11.49 3.88 16.85
CA PHE A 119 -12.91 4.14 16.66
C PHE A 119 -13.77 3.47 17.74
N LEU A 120 -13.48 2.22 18.09
CA LEU A 120 -14.19 1.51 19.17
C LEU A 120 -14.04 2.24 20.52
N ILE A 121 -12.84 2.72 20.85
CA ILE A 121 -12.60 3.50 22.07
C ILE A 121 -13.39 4.82 22.04
N GLN A 122 -13.53 5.46 20.88
CA GLN A 122 -14.28 6.70 20.75
C GLN A 122 -15.80 6.53 20.99
N ILE A 123 -16.35 5.34 20.76
CA ILE A 123 -17.79 5.07 20.90
C ILE A 123 -18.19 4.44 22.23
N LEU A 124 -17.22 4.02 23.04
CA LEU A 124 -17.40 3.52 24.40
C LEU A 124 -17.42 4.70 25.39
#